data_AF-A0A822CRW7-F1
#
_entry.id   AF-A0A822CRW7-F1
#
_cell.length_a   1.000
_cell.length_b   1.000
_cell.length_c   1.000
_cell.angle_alpha   90.00
_cell.angle_beta   90.00
_cell.angle_gamma   90.00
#
_symmetry.space_group_name_H-M   'P 1'
#
loop_
_entity.id
_entity.type
_entity.pdbx_description
1 polymer ?
#
loop_
_entity_poly.entity_id
_entity_poly.type
_entity_poly.pdbx_seq_one_letter_code
_entity_poly.pdbx_strand_id
1 'polypeptide(L)' 'MIVSDEFGKEIVPSVQNLRQVMSIYVYSMNKEINEQWASRFVKVKAVVVQLDELISRITTDHNIQQTMKRPLSTN' A
#
# COMPACT_ATOMS: atom_id res chain seq x y z
N MET A 1 4.59 0.93 -2.37
CA MET A 1 4.34 1.88 -3.48
C MET A 1 3.22 2.81 -3.07
N ILE A 2 3.33 4.10 -3.38
CA ILE A 2 2.28 5.10 -3.14
C ILE A 2 1.79 5.56 -4.51
N VAL A 3 0.48 5.66 -4.71
CA VAL A 3 -0.14 6.13 -5.95
C VAL A 3 -1.24 7.15 -5.63
N SER A 4 -1.52 8.05 -6.57
CA SER A 4 -2.58 9.05 -6.48
C SER A 4 -3.71 8.75 -7.44
N ASP A 5 -4.94 9.07 -7.03
CA ASP A 5 -6.14 9.20 -7.87
C ASP A 5 -6.23 8.25 -9.09
N GLU A 6 -6.56 8.80 -10.26
CA GLU A 6 -6.82 8.08 -11.50
C GLU A 6 -5.58 7.33 -12.00
N PHE A 7 -4.39 7.90 -11.80
CA PHE A 7 -3.14 7.21 -12.14
C PHE A 7 -3.01 5.89 -11.38
N GLY A 8 -3.45 5.85 -10.11
CA GLY A 8 -3.54 4.63 -9.32
C GLY A 8 -4.42 3.57 -9.99
N LYS A 9 -5.59 3.96 -10.48
CA LYS A 9 -6.53 3.06 -11.16
C LYS A 9 -5.94 2.45 -12.43
N GLU A 10 -5.08 3.17 -13.15
CA GLU A 10 -4.43 2.70 -14.37
C GLU A 10 -3.21 1.80 -14.07
N ILE A 11 -2.37 2.19 -13.11
CA ILE A 11 -1.10 1.50 -12.86
C ILE A 11 -1.26 0.26 -11.99
N VAL A 12 -2.17 0.27 -11.02
CA VAL A 12 -2.36 -0.83 -10.04
C VAL A 12 -2.64 -2.17 -10.72
N PRO A 13 -3.54 -2.28 -11.72
CA PRO A 13 -3.75 -3.53 -12.45
C PRO A 13 -2.47 -4.09 -13.07
N SER A 14 -1.59 -3.22 -13.57
CA SER A 14 -0.34 -3.61 -14.26
C SER A 14 0.74 -4.08 -13.29
N VAL A 15 0.78 -3.51 -12.09
CA VAL A 15 1.85 -3.77 -11.10
C VAL A 15 1.44 -4.73 -9.98
N GLN A 16 0.15 -5.07 -9.83
CA GLN A 16 -0.31 -5.96 -8.76
C GLN A 16 0.32 -7.35 -8.83
N ASN A 17 0.71 -7.83 -10.01
CA ASN A 17 1.32 -9.15 -10.18
C ASN A 17 2.84 -9.15 -9.91
N LEU A 18 3.47 -7.98 -9.79
CA LEU A 18 4.90 -7.88 -9.58
C LEU A 18 5.27 -8.32 -8.16
N ARG A 19 6.16 -9.31 -8.05
CA ARG A 19 6.65 -9.82 -6.76
C ARG A 19 7.40 -8.77 -5.93
N GLN A 20 7.93 -7.73 -6.56
CA GLN A 20 8.64 -6.64 -5.88
C GLN A 20 7.67 -5.67 -5.19
N VAL A 21 6.43 -5.57 -5.69
CA VAL A 21 5.39 -4.72 -5.11
C VAL A 21 4.67 -5.52 -4.03
N MET A 22 4.96 -5.19 -2.77
CA MET A 22 4.39 -5.89 -1.60
C MET A 22 3.15 -5.20 -1.06
N SER A 23 3.11 -3.88 -1.14
CA SER A 23 1.99 -3.09 -0.62
C SER A 23 1.84 -1.80 -1.42
N ILE A 24 0.60 -1.46 -1.71
CA ILE A 24 0.19 -0.28 -2.45
C ILE A 24 -0.71 0.56 -1.54
N TYR A 25 -0.43 1.85 -1.50
CA TYR A 25 -1.19 2.84 -0.76
C TYR A 25 -1.73 3.87 -1.74
N VAL A 26 -3.03 4.12 -1.70
CA VAL A 26 -3.66 5.15 -2.53
C VAL A 26 -3.80 6.40 -1.68
N TYR A 27 -3.10 7.46 -2.03
CA TYR A 27 -3.19 8.75 -1.37
C TYR A 27 -4.03 9.71 -2.22
N SER A 28 -5.21 10.09 -1.75
CA SER A 28 -6.18 10.87 -2.51
C SER A 28 -7.18 11.59 -1.59
N MET A 29 -7.64 12.78 -2.02
CA MET A 29 -8.75 13.49 -1.37
C MET A 29 -10.13 12.86 -1.66
N ASN A 30 -10.25 12.09 -2.74
CA ASN A 30 -11.48 11.46 -3.19
C ASN A 30 -11.53 9.99 -2.75
N LYS A 31 -11.65 9.76 -1.44
CA LYS A 31 -11.58 8.41 -0.85
C LYS A 31 -12.62 7.45 -1.41
N GLU A 32 -13.88 7.87 -1.49
CA GLU A 32 -15.00 7.01 -1.89
C GLU A 32 -14.84 6.46 -3.32
N ILE A 33 -14.47 7.32 -4.26
CA ILE A 33 -14.20 6.92 -5.66
C ILE A 33 -13.06 5.90 -5.72
N ASN A 34 -12.03 6.12 -4.91
CA ASN A 34 -10.85 5.28 -4.92
C ASN A 34 -11.06 3.93 -4.22
N GLU A 35 -11.85 3.88 -3.14
CA GLU A 35 -12.17 2.63 -2.43
C GLU A 35 -12.91 1.62 -3.31
N GLN A 36 -13.80 2.09 -4.19
CA GLN A 36 -14.57 1.22 -5.09
C GLN A 36 -13.68 0.37 -6.00
N TRP A 37 -12.63 0.97 -6.59
CA TRP A 37 -11.71 0.21 -7.44
C TRP A 37 -10.58 -0.44 -6.63
N ALA A 38 -10.10 0.23 -5.58
CA ALA A 38 -8.99 -0.26 -4.74
C ALA A 38 -9.30 -1.59 -4.07
N SER A 39 -10.53 -1.78 -3.61
CA SER A 39 -11.00 -3.00 -2.95
C SER A 39 -10.85 -4.27 -3.80
N ARG A 40 -10.71 -4.12 -5.13
CA ARG A 40 -10.53 -5.23 -6.07
C ARG A 40 -9.09 -5.79 -6.09
N PHE A 41 -8.15 -5.11 -5.44
CA PHE A 41 -6.73 -5.42 -5.51
C PHE A 41 -6.16 -5.75 -4.13
N VAL A 42 -5.80 -7.02 -3.90
CA VAL A 42 -5.30 -7.52 -2.61
C VAL A 42 -4.07 -6.77 -2.08
N LYS A 43 -3.23 -6.27 -2.99
CA LYS A 43 -2.03 -5.51 -2.61
C LYS A 43 -2.30 -4.06 -2.23
N VAL A 44 -3.50 -3.55 -2.51
CA VAL A 44 -3.90 -2.22 -2.04
C VAL A 44 -4.32 -2.34 -0.59
N LYS A 45 -3.50 -1.78 0.31
CA LYS A 45 -3.68 -1.91 1.75
C LYS A 45 -4.57 -0.82 2.34
N ALA A 46 -4.59 0.36 1.74
CA ALA A 46 -5.39 1.48 2.21
C ALA A 46 -5.59 2.53 1.12
N VAL A 47 -6.74 3.20 1.19
CA VAL A 47 -7.00 4.49 0.57
C VAL A 47 -7.00 5.53 1.69
N VAL A 48 -6.11 6.52 1.59
CA VAL A 48 -5.77 7.44 2.67
C VAL A 48 -5.89 8.87 2.17
N VAL A 49 -6.53 9.71 2.99
CA VAL A 49 -6.71 11.15 2.69
C VAL A 49 -5.69 11.99 3.46
N GLN A 50 -5.33 11.54 4.67
CA GLN A 50 -4.43 12.27 5.55
C GLN A 50 -3.00 11.75 5.42
N LEU A 51 -2.04 12.68 5.30
CA LEU A 51 -0.63 12.34 5.18
C LEU A 51 -0.11 11.63 6.42
N ASP A 52 -0.51 12.07 7.61
CA ASP A 52 -0.10 11.45 8.88
C ASP A 52 -0.57 10.00 8.98
N GLU A 53 -1.78 9.71 8.52
CA GLU A 53 -2.29 8.34 8.44
C GLU A 53 -1.48 7.49 7.46
N LEU A 54 -1.12 8.06 6.29
CA LEU A 54 -0.28 7.38 5.30
C LEU A 54 1.10 7.04 5.88
N ILE A 55 1.76 8.00 6.52
CA ILE A 55 3.08 7.81 7.14
C ILE A 55 3.02 6.77 8.24
N SER A 56 2.00 6.84 9.12
CA SER A 56 1.80 5.89 10.22
C SER A 56 1.64 4.46 9.69
N ARG A 57 0.82 4.27 8.66
CA ARG A 57 0.60 2.96 8.03
C ARG A 57 1.86 2.40 7.39
N ILE A 58 2.56 3.20 6.58
CA ILE A 58 3.79 2.77 5.91
C ILE A 58 4.87 2.40 6.94
N THR A 59 5.03 3.21 7.99
CA THR A 59 6.01 2.96 9.05
C THR A 59 5.70 1.65 9.79
N THR A 60 4.42 1.43 10.14
CA THR A 60 3.98 0.21 10.80
C THR A 60 4.27 -1.03 9.94
N ASP A 61 3.90 -0.98 8.67
CA ASP A 61 4.14 -2.05 7.71
C ASP A 61 5.63 -2.34 7.51
N HIS A 62 6.45 -1.28 7.44
CA HIS A 62 7.89 -1.39 7.30
C HIS A 62 8.51 -2.11 8.50
N ASN A 63 8.11 -1.74 9.72
CA ASN A 63 8.59 -2.36 10.94
C ASN A 63 8.20 -3.85 11.02
N ILE A 64 6.97 -4.20 10.65
CA ILE A 64 6.51 -5.60 10.59
C ILE A 64 7.37 -6.41 9.60
N GLN A 65 7.63 -5.86 8.41
CA GLN A 65 8.47 -6.53 7.42
C GLN A 65 9.93 -6.68 7.86
N GLN A 66 10.48 -5.70 8.59
CA GLN A 66 11.82 -5.82 9.16
C GLN A 66 11.90 -6.92 10.22
N THR A 67 10.89 -7.02 11.09
CA THR A 67 10.79 -8.09 12.10
C THR A 67 10.65 -9.47 11.44
N MET A 68 9.80 -9.60 10.41
CA MET A 68 9.63 -10.87 9.68
C MET A 68 10.86 -11.30 8.86
N LYS A 69 11.64 -10.33 8.33
CA LYS A 69 12.92 -10.62 7.64
C LYS A 69 14.06 -10.97 8.60
N ARG A 70 13.89 -10.76 9.91
CA ARG A 70 14.77 -11.26 10.96
C ARG A 70 14.16 -12.47 11.67
N PRO A 71 13.94 -13.63 11.03
CA PRO A 71 13.74 -14.84 11.79
C PRO A 71 15.12 -15.23 12.38
N LEU A 72 15.25 -15.13 13.70
CA LEU A 72 16.20 -15.86 14.53
C LEU A 72 17.65 -15.90 13.99
N SER A 73 18.40 -14.82 14.19
CA SER A 73 19.84 -14.97 14.43
C SER A 73 20.02 -15.49 15.85
N THR A 74 19.62 -16.74 16.10
CA THR A 74 20.09 -17.48 17.28
C THR A 74 21.51 -17.94 16.96
N ASN A 75 22.47 -17.26 17.60
CA ASN A 75 23.85 -17.72 17.73
C ASN A 75 23.92 -19.08 18.41
#